data_AF-A0A0K1JR06-F1
#
_entry.id   AF-A0A0K1JR06-F1
#
_cell.length_a   1.000
_cell.length_b   1.000
_cell.length_c   1.000
_cell.angle_alpha   90.00
_cell.angle_beta   90.00
_cell.angle_gamma   90.00
#
_symmetry.space_group_name_H-M   'P 1'
#
loop_
_entity.id
_entity.type
_entity.pdbx_description
1 polymer ?
#
loop_
_entity_poly.entity_id
_entity_poly.type
_entity_poly.pdbx_seq_one_letter_code
_entity_poly.pdbx_strand_id
1 'polypeptide(L)'
;MFVWHGRLYVVRQVLNSWSERVPWWRSTVQPDPPVGAVPERGDHRVWRVEASPGRALGTATYDLACVPPPPLAGHLRPTWTLIRVAD
;
A
#
# COMPACT_ATOMS: atom_id res chain seq x y z
N MET A 1 -12.05 -0.66 -1.90
CA MET A 1 -12.25 0.81 -1.89
C MET A 1 -11.24 1.43 -0.95
N PHE A 2 -10.77 2.64 -1.24
CA PHE A 2 -9.85 3.38 -0.36
C PHE A 2 -10.28 4.83 -0.23
N VAL A 3 -9.87 5.49 0.86
CA VAL A 3 -10.14 6.92 1.08
C VAL A 3 -8.86 7.69 0.82
N TRP A 4 -8.92 8.73 0.00
CA TRP A 4 -7.79 9.62 -0.28
C TRP A 4 -8.26 11.07 -0.28
N HIS A 5 -7.55 11.92 0.46
CA HIS A 5 -7.87 13.36 0.59
C HIS A 5 -9.36 13.64 0.94
N GLY A 6 -9.93 12.83 1.84
CA GLY A 6 -11.34 12.93 2.25
C GLY A 6 -12.36 12.45 1.22
N ARG A 7 -11.92 11.84 0.10
CA ARG A 7 -12.78 11.28 -0.94
C ARG A 7 -12.67 9.76 -1.00
N LEU A 8 -13.80 9.08 -1.19
CA LEU A 8 -13.85 7.63 -1.35
C LEU A 8 -13.63 7.27 -2.82
N TYR A 9 -12.64 6.43 -3.07
CA TYR A 9 -12.32 5.86 -4.37
C TYR A 9 -12.73 4.38 -4.39
N VAL A 10 -13.62 4.06 -5.34
CA VAL A 10 -14.04 2.69 -5.58
C VAL A 10 -13.09 2.08 -6.58
N VAL A 11 -12.33 1.07 -6.15
CA VAL A 11 -11.49 0.26 -7.04
C VAL A 11 -12.42 -0.56 -7.93
N ARG A 12 -12.30 -0.37 -9.24
CA ARG A 12 -13.08 -1.11 -10.24
C ARG A 12 -12.34 -2.36 -10.68
N GLN A 13 -11.03 -2.27 -10.85
CA GLN A 13 -10.21 -3.36 -11.33
C GLN A 13 -8.75 -3.19 -10.89
N VAL A 14 -8.08 -4.32 -10.63
CA VAL A 14 -6.64 -4.37 -10.37
C VAL A 14 -5.96 -4.62 -11.71
N LEU A 15 -5.12 -3.68 -12.15
CA LEU A 15 -4.42 -3.79 -13.42
C LEU A 15 -3.12 -4.57 -13.29
N ASN A 16 -2.38 -4.36 -12.19
CA ASN A 16 -1.11 -5.04 -11.95
C ASN A 16 -0.78 -5.09 -10.45
N SER A 17 0.08 -6.02 -10.06
CA SER A 17 0.67 -6.06 -8.71
C SER A 17 2.14 -6.48 -8.78
N TRP A 18 3.01 -5.75 -8.08
CA TRP A 18 4.44 -6.07 -8.01
C TRP A 18 4.96 -5.83 -6.60
N SER A 19 6.11 -6.43 -6.30
CA SER A 19 6.86 -6.09 -5.08
C SER A 19 7.95 -5.12 -5.47
N GLU A 20 8.00 -3.97 -4.83
CA GLU A 20 9.06 -2.99 -5.05
C GLU A 20 10.05 -3.07 -3.88
N ARG A 21 11.33 -3.22 -4.21
CA ARG A 21 12.39 -3.35 -3.20
C ARG A 21 12.68 -1.98 -2.63
N VAL A 22 12.31 -1.75 -1.37
CA VAL A 22 12.74 -0.54 -0.68
C VAL A 22 14.23 -0.68 -0.35
N PRO A 23 15.06 0.31 -0.69
CA PRO A 23 16.47 0.28 -0.33
C PRO A 23 16.62 0.28 1.19
N TRP A 24 17.52 -0.58 1.68
CA TRP A 24 17.70 -0.94 3.09
C TRP A 24 17.80 0.23 4.08
N TRP A 25 18.24 1.42 3.63
CA TRP A 25 18.32 2.63 4.46
C TRP A 25 16.95 3.24 4.81
N ARG A 26 15.87 2.85 4.11
CA ARG A 26 14.47 3.22 4.44
C ARG A 26 13.73 2.15 5.25
N SER A 27 14.24 0.92 5.31
CA SER A 27 13.68 -0.16 6.14
C SER A 27 13.92 0.05 7.64
N THR A 28 14.73 1.03 8.04
CA THR A 28 15.11 1.30 9.43
C THR A 28 14.20 2.29 10.16
N VAL A 29 13.17 2.86 9.51
CA VAL A 29 12.15 3.70 10.19
C VAL A 29 11.06 2.83 10.83
N GLN A 30 11.46 1.71 11.42
CA GLN A 30 10.69 0.99 12.43
C GLN A 30 11.53 1.06 13.70
N PRO A 31 11.05 1.64 14.80
CA PRO A 31 11.82 1.71 16.04
C PRO A 31 12.16 0.28 16.48
N ASP A 32 13.46 0.00 16.53
CA ASP A 32 14.13 -1.21 17.01
C ASP A 32 13.43 -2.56 16.73
N PRO A 33 13.88 -3.34 15.72
CA PRO A 33 13.42 -4.70 15.58
C PRO A 33 13.84 -5.50 16.83
N PRO A 34 12.94 -6.29 17.46
CA PRO A 34 13.32 -7.11 18.61
C PRO A 34 14.49 -8.03 18.23
N VAL A 35 15.49 -8.11 19.11
CA VAL A 35 16.71 -8.90 18.94
C VAL A 35 16.37 -10.29 18.40
N GLY A 36 16.72 -10.55 17.13
CA GLY A 36 16.43 -11.82 16.42
C GLY A 36 15.44 -11.71 15.25
N ALA A 37 14.78 -10.57 15.05
CA ALA A 37 13.98 -10.35 13.85
C ALA A 37 14.90 -10.10 12.65
N VAL A 38 14.92 -11.05 11.71
CA VAL A 38 15.51 -10.84 10.38
C VAL A 38 14.80 -9.62 9.78
N PRO A 39 15.51 -8.57 9.32
CA PRO A 39 14.86 -7.50 8.59
C PRO A 39 14.29 -8.15 7.33
N GLU A 40 12.97 -8.39 7.33
CA GLU A 40 12.27 -8.83 6.14
C GLU A 40 12.61 -7.80 5.09
N ARG A 41 13.43 -8.21 4.10
CA ARG A 41 13.86 -7.37 2.98
C ARG A 41 12.65 -6.55 2.58
N GLY A 42 12.74 -5.22 2.70
CA GLY A 42 11.60 -4.30 2.69
C GLY A 42 10.89 -4.26 1.34
N ASP A 43 10.23 -5.36 0.98
CA ASP A 43 9.50 -5.53 -0.25
C ASP A 43 8.09 -5.01 0.01
N HIS A 44 7.83 -3.74 -0.30
CA HIS A 44 6.46 -3.24 -0.24
C HIS A 44 5.67 -3.78 -1.43
N ARG A 45 4.51 -4.39 -1.16
CA ARG A 45 3.64 -4.89 -2.24
C ARG A 45 2.83 -3.73 -2.79
N VAL A 46 3.07 -3.38 -4.05
CA VAL A 46 2.38 -2.32 -4.78
C VAL A 46 1.33 -2.92 -5.71
N TRP A 47 0.14 -2.33 -5.69
CA TRP A 47 -1.01 -2.73 -6.48
C TRP A 47 -1.45 -1.53 -7.33
N ARG A 48 -1.36 -1.67 -8.64
CA ARG A 48 -1.93 -0.73 -9.58
C ARG A 48 -3.38 -1.06 -9.80
N VAL A 49 -4.25 -0.12 -9.47
CA VAL A 49 -5.69 -0.27 -9.53
C VAL A 49 -6.30 0.86 -10.34
N GLU A 50 -7.29 0.52 -11.14
CA GLU A 50 -8.19 1.51 -11.70
C GLU A 50 -9.26 1.83 -10.66
N ALA A 51 -9.42 3.09 -10.31
CA ALA A 51 -10.44 3.53 -9.37
C ALA A 51 -11.19 4.77 -9.86
N SER A 52 -12.41 4.94 -9.37
CA SER A 52 -13.25 6.11 -9.66
C SER A 52 -13.64 6.84 -8.38
N PRO A 53 -13.55 8.19 -8.33
CA PRO A 53 -14.15 8.98 -7.28
C PRO A 53 -15.68 9.06 -7.49
N GLY A 54 -16.38 7.98 -7.14
CA GLY A 54 -17.84 7.87 -7.27
C GLY A 54 -18.33 7.47 -8.67
N ARG A 55 -19.66 7.42 -8.84
CA ARG A 55 -20.32 6.87 -10.06
C ARG A 55 -20.26 7.80 -11.29
N ALA A 56 -19.95 9.08 -11.11
CA ALA A 56 -20.10 10.13 -12.14
C ALA A 56 -18.77 10.72 -12.65
N LEU A 57 -17.62 10.31 -12.10
CA LEU A 57 -16.29 10.77 -12.51
C LEU A 57 -15.54 9.64 -13.20
N GLY A 58 -14.66 10.01 -14.15
CA GLY A 58 -13.83 9.08 -14.92
C GLY A 58 -13.01 8.13 -14.04
N THR A 59 -12.61 7.01 -14.62
CA THR A 59 -11.63 6.10 -14.01
C THR A 59 -10.23 6.67 -14.16
N ALA A 60 -9.41 6.54 -13.11
CA ALA A 60 -7.99 6.87 -13.15
C ALA A 60 -7.18 5.73 -12.52
N THR A 61 -5.89 5.69 -12.82
CA THR A 61 -5.00 4.63 -12.33
C THR A 61 -4.25 5.08 -11.08
N TYR A 62 -4.25 4.23 -10.05
CA TYR A 62 -3.68 4.51 -8.74
C TYR A 62 -2.79 3.36 -8.30
N ASP A 63 -1.61 3.67 -7.77
CA ASP A 63 -0.73 2.66 -7.18
C ASP A 63 -0.84 2.72 -5.65
N LEU A 64 -1.34 1.63 -5.07
CA LEU A 64 -1.53 1.45 -3.64
C LEU A 64 -0.44 0.54 -3.08
N ALA A 65 0.23 0.94 -2.00
CA ALA A 65 1.05 0.02 -1.20
C ALA A 65 0.19 -0.63 -0.12
N CYS A 66 0.33 -1.93 0.00
CA CYS A 66 -0.13 -2.68 1.15
C CYS A 66 1.01 -2.80 2.16
N VAL A 67 0.88 -2.12 3.29
CA VAL A 67 1.78 -2.35 4.43
C VAL A 67 1.13 -3.42 5.30
N PRO A 68 1.73 -4.64 5.38
CA PRO A 68 1.22 -5.64 6.29
C PRO A 68 1.31 -5.13 7.73
N PRO A 69 0.33 -5.43 8.59
CA PRO A 69 0.43 -5.10 10.00
C PRO A 69 1.68 -5.78 10.58
N PRO A 70 2.33 -5.18 11.61
CA PRO A 70 3.43 -5.85 12.28
C PRO A 70 2.96 -7.21 12.81
N PRO A 71 3.83 -8.24 12.83
CA PRO A 71 3.43 -9.61 13.18
C PRO A 71 2.82 -9.74 14.58
N LEU A 72 3.11 -8.80 15.48
CA LEU A 72 2.55 -8.69 16.82
C LEU A 72 1.10 -8.16 16.85
N ALA A 73 0.59 -7.63 15.75
CA ALA A 73 -0.70 -6.98 15.65
C ALA A 73 -1.73 -7.84 14.94
N GLY A 74 -1.87 -9.10 15.37
CA GLY A 74 -2.62 -10.20 14.71
C GLY A 74 -4.11 -9.98 14.37
N HIS A 75 -4.64 -8.76 14.55
CA HIS A 75 -6.01 -8.37 14.22
C HIS A 75 -6.10 -7.06 13.42
N LEU A 76 -4.99 -6.36 13.18
CA LEU A 76 -5.00 -5.13 12.39
C LEU A 76 -5.20 -5.48 10.91
N ARG A 77 -6.08 -4.74 10.24
CA ARG A 77 -6.25 -4.90 8.80
C ARG A 77 -5.00 -4.36 8.09
N PRO A 78 -4.61 -4.95 6.95
CA PRO A 78 -3.56 -4.37 6.12
C PRO A 78 -3.91 -2.91 5.79
N THR A 79 -2.94 -2.03 5.99
CA THR A 79 -3.15 -0.59 5.78
C THR A 79 -2.78 -0.28 4.34
N TRP A 80 -3.78 0.14 3.56
CA TRP A 80 -3.59 0.52 2.17
C TRP A 80 -3.26 2.01 2.10
N THR A 81 -2.11 2.34 1.53
CA THR A 81 -1.65 3.72 1.37
C THR A 81 -1.48 4.01 -0.12
N LEU A 82 -2.03 5.13 -0.59
CA LEU A 82 -1.79 5.60 -1.95
C LEU A 82 -0.35 6.11 -2.05
N ILE A 83 0.44 5.54 -2.97
CA ILE A 83 1.85 5.93 -3.19
C ILE A 83 1.96 6.92 -4.34
N ARG A 84 1.25 6.66 -5.45
CA ARG A 84 1.28 7.51 -6.64
C ARG A 84 -0.01 7.38 -7.44
N VAL A 85 -0.35 8.46 -8.13
CA VAL A 85 -1.33 8.45 -9.21
C VAL A 85 -0.55 8.15 -10.49
N ALA A 86 -1.02 7.19 -11.29
CA ALA A 86 -0.37 6.71 -12.50
C ALA A 86 -1.07 7.19 -13.78
N ASP A 87 -2.02 8.13 -13.64
CA ASP A 87 -2.70 8.86 -14.73
C ASP A 87 -1.71 9.75 -15.51
#